data_AF-A0A9N9MKP0-F1
#
_entry.id   AF-A0A9N9MKP0-F1
#
_cell.length_a   1.000
_cell.length_b   1.000
_cell.length_c   1.000
_cell.angle_alpha   90.00
_cell.angle_beta   90.00
_cell.angle_gamma   90.00
#
_symmetry.space_group_name_H-M   'P 1'
#
loop_
_entity.id
_entity.type
_entity.pdbx_description
1 polymer ?
#
loop_
_entity_poly.entity_id
_entity_poly.type
_entity_poly.pdbx_seq_one_letter_code
_entity_poly.pdbx_strand_id
1 'polypeptide(L)'
;MDITKFRKKVIEGLVEMPLQMDFMPAENQHVLEEAGKKQICSSCYRENVAELGRKLAKNRTSKTKFRCNECSKFLCLSCFFVLHNAKSI
;
A
#
# COMPACT_ATOMS: atom_id res chain seq x y z
N MET A 1 14.14 -17.94 -53.65
CA MET A 1 13.51 -17.54 -52.38
C MET A 1 13.67 -16.03 -52.26
N ASP A 2 12.57 -15.29 -52.16
CA ASP A 2 12.59 -13.82 -52.12
C ASP A 2 13.17 -13.33 -50.78
N ILE A 3 14.16 -12.44 -50.82
CA ILE A 3 14.86 -11.94 -49.62
C ILE A 3 13.89 -11.26 -48.65
N THR A 4 12.80 -10.71 -49.18
CA THR A 4 11.70 -10.09 -48.44
C THR A 4 10.92 -11.10 -47.59
N LYS A 5 10.68 -12.31 -48.11
CA LYS A 5 10.01 -13.39 -47.37
C LYS A 5 10.88 -13.91 -46.22
N PHE A 6 12.20 -13.98 -46.42
CA PHE A 6 13.14 -14.36 -45.37
C PHE A 6 13.17 -13.33 -44.24
N ARG A 7 13.30 -12.04 -44.58
CA ARG A 7 13.29 -10.94 -43.60
C ARG A 7 12.00 -10.93 -42.79
N LYS A 8 10.85 -11.16 -43.42
CA LYS A 8 9.55 -11.20 -42.74
C LYS A 8 9.50 -12.33 -41.69
N LYS A 9 9.94 -13.53 -42.03
CA LYS A 9 9.98 -14.67 -41.09
C LYS A 9 10.92 -14.46 -39.90
N VAL A 10 12.06 -13.80 -40.12
CA VAL A 10 13.00 -13.47 -39.04
C VAL A 10 12.38 -12.46 -38.07
N ILE A 11 11.68 -11.45 -38.59
CA ILE A 11 11.00 -10.45 -37.76
C ILE A 11 9.84 -11.11 -37.00
N GLU A 12 9.02 -11.94 -37.65
CA GLU A 12 7.92 -12.67 -36.99
C GLU A 12 8.42 -13.53 -35.83
N GLY A 13 9.52 -14.29 -36.01
CA GLY A 13 10.09 -15.12 -34.94
C GLY A 13 10.76 -14.34 -33.79
N LEU A 14 11.11 -13.07 -33.99
CA LEU A 14 11.66 -12.20 -32.95
C LEU A 14 10.57 -11.43 -32.18
N VAL A 15 9.41 -11.19 -32.82
CA VAL A 15 8.26 -10.49 -32.23
C VAL A 15 7.36 -11.45 -31.44
N GLU A 16 7.40 -12.76 -31.73
CA GLU A 16 6.72 -13.80 -30.94
C GLU A 16 7.41 -14.12 -29.59
N MET A 17 8.29 -13.25 -29.10
CA MET A 17 8.62 -13.26 -27.68
C MET A 17 7.41 -12.64 -26.97
N PRO A 18 6.62 -13.40 -26.18
CA PRO A 18 5.63 -12.77 -25.33
C PRO A 18 6.42 -11.82 -24.45
N LEU A 19 6.22 -10.51 -24.64
CA LEU A 19 6.42 -9.54 -23.58
C LEU A 19 5.67 -10.16 -22.41
N GLN A 20 6.41 -10.71 -21.44
CA GLN A 20 5.84 -11.10 -20.17
C GLN A 20 5.22 -9.82 -19.67
N MET A 21 3.90 -9.73 -19.89
CA MET A 21 3.10 -8.59 -19.50
C MET A 21 3.45 -8.34 -18.06
N ASP A 22 3.93 -7.12 -17.83
CA ASP A 22 4.41 -6.66 -16.55
C ASP A 22 3.51 -7.23 -15.46
N PHE A 23 4.12 -7.90 -14.48
CA PHE A 23 3.47 -8.07 -13.19
C PHE A 23 3.13 -6.66 -12.74
N MET A 24 1.91 -6.19 -13.03
CA MET A 24 1.36 -5.01 -12.41
C MET A 24 1.51 -5.27 -10.92
N PRO A 25 2.30 -4.47 -10.17
CA PRO A 25 2.23 -4.58 -8.73
C PRO A 25 0.77 -4.32 -8.41
N ALA A 26 0.10 -5.30 -7.80
CA ALA A 26 -1.25 -5.11 -7.28
C ALA A 26 -1.20 -3.77 -6.55
N GLU A 27 -1.99 -2.81 -7.03
CA GLU A 27 -2.05 -1.51 -6.39
C GLU A 27 -2.44 -1.80 -4.95
N ASN A 28 -1.49 -1.70 -4.01
CA ASN A 28 -1.72 -2.06 -2.62
C ASN A 28 -2.75 -1.07 -2.08
N GLN A 29 -4.04 -1.40 -2.25
CA GLN A 29 -5.14 -0.56 -1.83
C GLN A 29 -5.21 -0.66 -0.32
N HIS A 30 -4.52 0.29 0.31
CA HIS A 30 -4.67 0.54 1.72
C HIS A 30 -6.15 0.92 1.96
N VAL A 31 -6.85 0.07 2.68
CA VAL A 31 -8.25 0.29 3.10
C VAL A 31 -8.32 0.14 4.62
N LEU A 32 -9.11 1.00 5.26
CA LEU A 32 -9.42 0.87 6.68
C LEU A 32 -10.58 -0.09 6.87
N GLU A 33 -10.32 -1.18 7.57
CA GLU A 33 -11.33 -2.15 7.99
C GLU A 33 -11.65 -1.96 9.47
N GLU A 34 -12.90 -2.24 9.85
CA GLU A 34 -13.30 -2.24 11.26
C GLU A 34 -12.82 -3.52 11.96
N ALA A 35 -11.90 -3.35 12.91
CA ALA A 35 -11.44 -4.41 13.78
C ALA A 35 -12.36 -4.50 15.01
N GLY A 36 -12.73 -5.73 15.39
CA GLY A 36 -13.62 -5.99 16.54
C GLY A 36 -13.11 -5.52 17.91
N LYS A 37 -11.84 -5.09 18.01
CA LYS A 37 -11.26 -4.51 19.24
C LYS A 37 -10.65 -3.15 18.94
N LYS A 38 -11.01 -2.15 19.76
CA LYS A 38 -10.37 -0.83 19.74
C LYS A 38 -8.91 -0.94 20.20
N GLN A 39 -7.99 -0.39 19.44
CA GLN A 39 -6.55 -0.32 19.75
C GLN A 39 -6.04 1.11 19.60
N ILE A 40 -4.83 1.36 20.08
CA ILE A 40 -4.24 2.71 20.04
C ILE A 40 -3.77 3.00 18.61
N CYS A 41 -4.00 4.22 18.11
CA CYS A 41 -3.43 4.65 16.83
C CYS A 41 -1.89 4.60 16.91
N SER A 42 -1.28 3.81 16.03
CA SER A 42 0.17 3.58 16.02
C SER A 42 0.98 4.86 15.73
N SER A 43 0.50 5.71 14.82
CA SER A 43 1.17 6.99 14.50
C SER A 43 1.08 7.99 15.64
N CYS A 44 -0.13 8.25 16.15
CA CYS A 44 -0.32 9.16 17.29
C CYS A 44 0.42 8.66 18.54
N TYR A 45 0.50 7.35 18.77
CA TYR A 45 1.28 6.82 19.88
C TYR A 45 2.76 7.13 19.72
N ARG A 46 3.32 6.99 18.52
CA ARG A 46 4.72 7.31 18.24
C ARG A 46 5.02 8.78 18.48
N GLU A 47 4.15 9.69 18.03
CA GLU A 47 4.26 11.14 18.27
C GLU A 47 4.21 11.45 19.77
N ASN A 48 3.20 10.94 20.47
CA ASN A 48 3.05 11.17 21.91
C ASN A 48 4.21 10.56 22.72
N VAL A 49 4.79 9.44 22.28
CA VAL A 49 5.98 8.85 22.93
C VAL A 49 7.19 9.76 22.76
N ALA A 50 7.34 10.41 21.60
CA ALA A 50 8.44 11.33 21.36
C ALA A 50 8.33 12.59 22.23
N GLU A 51 7.13 13.09 22.47
CA GLU A 51 6.92 14.31 23.28
C GLU A 51 6.85 14.07 24.80
N LEU A 52 6.14 13.03 25.24
CA LEU A 52 5.73 12.86 26.65
C LEU A 52 6.29 11.61 27.31
N GLY A 53 6.94 10.74 26.53
CA GLY A 53 7.40 9.43 26.97
C GLY A 53 6.29 8.37 27.06
N ARG A 54 6.71 7.10 27.15
CA ARG A 54 5.82 5.92 26.98
C ARG A 54 4.63 5.87 27.95
N LYS A 55 4.84 6.25 29.22
CA LYS A 55 3.80 6.15 30.26
C LYS A 55 2.61 7.06 29.98
N LEU A 56 2.88 8.32 29.62
CA LEU A 56 1.84 9.31 29.37
C LEU A 56 1.26 9.17 27.95
N ALA A 57 2.07 8.73 26.99
CA ALA A 57 1.62 8.55 25.61
C ALA A 57 0.43 7.59 25.50
N LYS A 58 0.43 6.49 26.25
CA LYS A 58 -0.67 5.50 26.21
C LYS A 58 -2.01 6.09 26.64
N ASN A 59 -2.02 7.00 27.61
CA ASN A 59 -3.23 7.61 28.16
C ASN A 59 -3.72 8.76 27.29
N ARG A 60 -2.81 9.51 26.65
CA ARG A 60 -3.14 10.65 25.79
C ARG A 60 -3.56 10.22 24.38
N THR A 61 -3.07 9.08 23.90
CA THR A 61 -3.35 8.63 22.53
C THR A 61 -4.78 8.10 22.39
N SER A 62 -5.50 8.57 21.38
CA SER A 62 -6.84 8.09 21.05
C SER A 62 -6.83 6.63 20.58
N LYS A 63 -7.91 5.91 20.91
CA LYS A 63 -8.14 4.54 20.44
C LYS A 63 -8.98 4.57 19.17
N THR A 64 -8.59 3.77 18.18
CA THR A 64 -9.28 3.57 16.91
C THR A 64 -9.80 2.13 16.82
N LYS A 65 -10.95 1.95 16.18
CA LYS A 65 -11.47 0.63 15.80
C LYS A 65 -11.00 0.21 14.41
N PHE A 66 -10.33 1.08 13.67
CA PHE A 66 -9.95 0.83 12.29
C PHE A 66 -8.51 0.33 12.18
N ARG A 67 -8.30 -0.65 11.30
CA ARG A 67 -7.00 -1.22 10.96
C ARG A 67 -6.82 -1.19 9.45
N CYS A 68 -5.63 -0.82 8.98
CA CYS A 68 -5.30 -0.95 7.57
C CYS A 68 -5.08 -2.43 7.21
N ASN A 69 -5.78 -2.93 6.19
CA ASN A 69 -5.64 -4.30 5.66
C ASN A 69 -4.18 -4.62 5.26
N GLU A 70 -3.55 -3.73 4.49
CA GLU A 70 -2.21 -3.92 3.94
C GLU A 70 -1.11 -3.78 5.00
N CYS A 71 -1.18 -2.71 5.80
CA CYS A 71 -0.13 -2.43 6.79
C CYS A 71 -0.32 -3.19 8.09
N SER A 72 -1.48 -3.80 8.30
CA SER A 72 -1.85 -4.43 9.56
C SER A 72 -1.78 -3.51 10.79
N LYS A 73 -1.72 -2.19 10.58
CA LYS A 73 -1.58 -1.17 11.64
C LYS A 73 -2.93 -0.56 11.99
N PHE A 74 -3.14 -0.30 13.27
CA PHE A 74 -4.25 0.48 13.76
C PHE A 74 -3.96 1.96 13.57
N LEU A 75 -4.84 2.64 12.84
CA LEU A 75 -4.71 4.04 12.46
C LEU A 75 -6.04 4.75 12.68
N CYS A 76 -5.99 5.99 13.18
CA CYS A 76 -7.14 6.88 13.08
C CYS A 76 -7.26 7.39 11.63
N LEU A 77 -8.43 7.92 11.28
CA LEU A 77 -8.70 8.43 9.92
C LEU A 77 -7.65 9.46 9.48
N SER A 78 -7.32 10.43 10.35
CA SER A 78 -6.32 11.46 10.02
C SER A 78 -4.94 10.86 9.72
N CYS A 79 -4.42 9.99 10.59
CA CYS A 79 -3.12 9.35 10.36
C CYS A 79 -3.14 8.41 9.15
N PHE A 80 -4.27 7.79 8.85
CA PHE A 80 -4.41 6.96 7.67
C PHE A 80 -4.26 7.79 6.38
N PHE A 81 -4.96 8.93 6.28
CA PHE A 81 -4.85 9.82 5.12
C PHE A 81 -3.43 10.39 4.96
N VAL A 82 -2.77 10.75 6.07
CA VAL A 82 -1.39 11.26 6.05
C VAL A 82 -0.39 10.19 5.63
N LEU A 83 -0.50 8.96 6.13
CA LEU A 83 0.48 7.91 5.87
C LEU A 83 0.31 7.24 4.51
N HIS A 84 -0.94 7.10 4.04
CA HIS A 84 -1.22 6.35 2.82
C HIS A 84 -1.46 7.23 1.61
N ASN A 85 -1.36 8.57 1.74
CA ASN A 85 -1.74 9.52 0.69
C ASN A 85 -3.07 9.12 0.03
N ALA A 86 -3.98 8.52 0.80
CA ALA A 86 -5.21 7.96 0.28
C ALA A 86 -6.03 9.16 -0.21
N LYS A 87 -6.05 9.36 -1.52
CA LYS A 87 -6.89 10.37 -2.15
C LYS A 87 -8.32 10.05 -1.72
N SER A 88 -8.93 10.96 -0.96
CA SER A 88 -10.39 10.96 -0.81
C SER A 88 -10.95 11.07 -2.22
N ILE A 89 -11.69 10.05 -2.64
CA ILE A 89 -12.58 10.14 -3.79
C ILE A 89 -13.78 11.00 -3.38
#